data_AF-A0A7Z0BIK1-F1
#
_entry.id   AF-A0A7Z0BIK1-F1
#
_cell.length_a   1.000
_cell.length_b   1.000
_cell.length_c   1.000
_cell.angle_alpha   90.00
_cell.angle_beta   90.00
_cell.angle_gamma   90.00
#
_symmetry.space_group_name_H-M   'P 1'
#
loop_
_entity.id
_entity.type
_entity.pdbx_description
1 polymer ?
#
loop_
_entity_poly.entity_id
_entity_poly.type
_entity_poly.pdbx_seq_one_letter_code
_entity_poly.pdbx_strand_id
1 'polypeptide(L)' 'MRRASVEQTPLGRTGTVEGIAPLVVLLVSDESSFVTGVEIPVYGRYSTHGGAKAVSDALRDPGPAA' A
#
# COMPACT_ATOMS: atom_id res chain seq x y z
N MET A 1 16.07 -4.78 -5.18
CA MET A 1 14.72 -5.20 -4.74
C MET A 1 14.05 -4.16 -3.83
N ARG A 2 14.64 -3.81 -2.66
CA ARG A 2 14.04 -2.85 -1.70
C ARG A 2 13.63 -1.49 -2.29
N ARG A 3 14.49 -0.86 -3.10
CA ARG A 3 14.20 0.42 -3.75
C ARG A 3 12.96 0.35 -4.66
N ALA A 4 12.89 -0.66 -5.52
CA ALA A 4 11.75 -0.91 -6.38
C ALA A 4 10.46 -1.10 -5.56
N SER A 5 10.53 -1.82 -4.43
CA SER A 5 9.37 -1.96 -3.54
C SER A 5 8.88 -0.64 -2.95
N VAL A 6 9.80 0.26 -2.59
CA VAL A 6 9.46 1.60 -2.10
C VAL A 6 8.83 2.45 -3.21
N GLU A 7 9.37 2.41 -4.43
CA GLU A 7 8.81 3.14 -5.59
C GLU A 7 7.41 2.67 -5.98
N GLN A 8 7.12 1.38 -5.78
CA GLN A 8 5.77 0.83 -5.97
C GLN A 8 4.83 1.10 -4.79
N THR A 9 5.32 1.70 -3.70
CA THR A 9 4.49 2.09 -2.55
C THR A 9 4.17 3.58 -2.66
N PRO A 10 2.93 3.99 -3.00
CA PRO A 10 2.57 5.41 -3.09
C PRO A 10 2.85 6.23 -1.83
N LEU A 11 2.90 5.58 -0.66
CA LEU A 11 3.29 6.22 0.59
C LEU A 11 4.81 6.57 0.65
N GLY A 12 5.59 6.18 -0.35
CA GLY A 12 7.01 6.51 -0.51
C GLY A 12 7.93 5.88 0.53
N ARG A 13 7.44 4.94 1.34
CA ARG A 13 8.19 4.28 2.40
C ARG A 13 7.73 2.84 2.61
N THR A 14 8.64 2.01 3.12
CA THR A 14 8.28 0.70 3.66
C THR A 14 7.40 0.84 4.89
N GLY A 15 6.52 -0.15 5.11
CA GLY A 15 5.76 -0.25 6.35
C GLY A 15 6.68 -0.38 7.56
N THR A 16 6.24 0.17 8.70
CA THR A 16 6.91 0.06 9.99
C THR A 16 5.94 -0.55 10.99
N VAL A 17 6.45 -1.04 12.13
CA VAL A 17 5.63 -1.59 13.21
C VAL A 17 4.62 -0.55 13.70
N GLU A 18 5.05 0.71 13.81
CA GLU A 18 4.22 1.84 14.25
C GLU A 18 3.09 2.13 13.26
N GLY A 19 3.26 1.77 11.98
CA GLY A 19 2.20 1.90 10.97
C GLY A 19 1.14 0.78 11.04
N ILE A 20 1.47 -0.36 11.65
CA ILE A 20 0.59 -1.55 11.71
C ILE A 20 -0.08 -1.68 13.07
N ALA A 21 0.67 -1.42 14.15
CA ALA A 21 0.21 -1.60 15.53
C ALA A 21 -1.13 -0.91 15.84
N PRO A 22 -1.44 0.31 15.35
CA PRO A 22 -2.74 0.93 15.62
C PRO A 22 -3.94 0.12 15.11
N LEU A 23 -3.83 -0.52 13.93
CA LEU A 23 -4.91 -1.38 13.44
C LEU A 23 -5.05 -2.63 14.30
N VAL A 24 -3.93 -3.22 14.73
CA VAL A 24 -3.95 -4.40 15.61
C VAL A 24 -4.64 -4.05 16.93
N VAL A 25 -4.30 -2.90 17.54
CA VAL A 25 -4.96 -2.40 18.76
C VAL A 25 -6.46 -2.27 18.57
N LEU A 26 -6.92 -1.72 17.44
CA LEU A 26 -8.34 -1.66 17.11
C LEU A 26 -8.97 -3.07 17.01
N LEU A 27 -8.32 -4.00 16.31
CA LEU A 27 -8.86 -5.35 16.07
C LEU A 27 -8.88 -6.26 17.31
N VAL A 28 -8.14 -5.91 18.37
CA VAL A 28 -8.20 -6.62 19.66
C VAL A 28 -9.07 -5.92 20.70
N SER A 29 -9.68 -4.79 20.33
CA SER A 29 -10.54 -3.99 21.21
C SER A 29 -12.02 -4.32 21.02
N ASP A 30 -12.85 -3.95 21.99
CA ASP A 30 -14.30 -4.18 21.98
C ASP A 30 -15.00 -3.45 20.81
N GLU A 31 -14.40 -2.36 20.33
CA GLU A 31 -14.83 -1.58 19.16
C GLU A 31 -14.87 -2.41 17.87
N SER A 32 -14.13 -3.52 17.83
CA SER A 32 -14.11 -4.45 16.70
C SER A 32 -15.03 -5.66 16.85
N SER A 33 -15.91 -5.68 17.85
CA SER A 33 -16.77 -6.85 18.18
C SER A 33 -17.60 -7.44 17.03
N PHE A 34 -17.87 -6.65 15.98
CA PHE A 34 -18.60 -7.11 14.79
C PHE A 34 -17.73 -7.28 13.54
N VAL A 35 -16.42 -7.03 13.64
CA VAL A 35 -15.46 -7.11 12.53
C VAL A 35 -14.83 -8.50 12.55
N THR A 36 -15.40 -9.42 11.77
CA THR A 36 -14.91 -10.81 11.67
C THR A 36 -14.83 -11.26 10.21
N GLY A 37 -13.92 -12.18 9.91
CA GLY A 37 -13.79 -12.78 8.57
C GLY A 37 -13.32 -11.83 7.47
N VAL A 38 -12.81 -10.64 7.82
CA VAL A 38 -12.33 -9.63 6.87
C VAL A 38 -10.82 -9.67 6.71
N GLU A 39 -10.36 -9.34 5.50
CA GLU A 39 -8.96 -9.03 5.24
C GLU A 39 -8.80 -7.51 5.13
N ILE A 40 -7.95 -6.93 5.98
CA ILE A 40 -7.71 -5.47 6.00
C ILE A 40 -6.29 -5.19 5.48
N PRO A 41 -6.14 -4.59 4.29
CA PRO A 41 -4.83 -4.32 3.70
C PRO A 41 -4.07 -3.17 4.40
N VAL A 42 -2.87 -3.45 4.93
CA VAL A 42 -1.98 -2.45 5.57
C VAL A 42 -0.59 -2.44 4.95
N TYR A 43 -0.50 -1.89 3.74
CA TYR A 43 0.76 -1.91 2.97
C TYR A 43 1.02 -0.59 2.21
N GLY A 44 0.50 0.54 2.69
CA GLY A 44 0.83 1.85 2.08
C GLY A 44 0.43 2.00 0.61
N ARG A 45 -0.60 1.27 0.17
CA ARG A 45 -1.09 1.16 -1.23
C ARG A 45 -0.13 0.43 -2.19
N TYR A 46 0.80 -0.37 -1.66
CA TYR A 46 1.81 -1.15 -2.40
C TYR A 46 1.27 -2.17 -3.44
N SER A 47 -0.02 -2.48 -3.52
CA SER A 47 -0.48 -3.58 -4.37
C SER A 47 -1.87 -3.45 -4.99
N THR A 48 -2.55 -2.29 -4.90
CA THR A 48 -3.93 -2.18 -5.43
C THR A 48 -4.04 -2.40 -6.94
N HIS A 49 -2.92 -2.34 -7.68
CA HIS A 49 -2.91 -2.50 -9.15
C HIS A 49 -1.83 -3.48 -9.64
N GLY A 50 -1.14 -4.21 -8.77
CA GLY A 50 -0.15 -5.24 -9.18
C GLY A 50 0.96 -4.74 -10.13
N GLY A 51 1.38 -3.47 -10.03
CA GLY A 51 2.36 -2.86 -10.96
C GLY A 51 1.74 -2.18 -12.20
N ALA A 52 0.44 -2.34 -12.45
CA ALA A 52 -0.25 -1.71 -13.58
C ALA A 52 -0.24 -0.18 -13.51
N LYS A 53 -0.11 0.43 -12.33
CA LYS A 53 0.09 1.88 -12.20
C LYS A 53 1.42 2.32 -12.80
N ALA A 54 2.52 1.61 -12.50
CA ALA A 54 3.82 1.95 -13.07
C ALA A 54 3.84 1.80 -14.59
N VAL A 55 3.18 0.75 -15.11
CA VAL A 55 2.99 0.55 -16.56
C VAL A 55 2.13 1.66 -17.16
N SER A 56 0.99 1.99 -16.54
CA SER A 56 0.10 3.06 -17.00
C SER A 56 0.80 4.42 -17.00
N ASP A 57 1.57 4.73 -15.96
CA ASP A 57 2.29 6.02 -15.86
C ASP A 57 3.37 6.09 -16.96
N ALA A 58 4.11 5.00 -17.21
CA ALA A 58 5.10 4.93 -18.30
C ALA A 58 4.48 5.05 -19.71
N LEU A 59 3.27 4.53 -19.91
CA LEU A 59 2.51 4.68 -21.16
C LEU A 59 1.93 6.08 -21.34
N ARG A 60 1.74 6.82 -20.24
CA ARG A 60 1.10 8.15 -20.22
C ARG A 60 2.12 9.28 -20.29
N ASP A 61 3.41 8.98 -20.14
CA ASP A 61 4.52 9.91 -20.37
C ASP A 61 4.79 9.98 -21.89
N PRO A 62 4.40 11.06 -22.59
CA PRO A 62 4.82 11.25 -23.97
C PRO A 62 6.33 11.51 -23.90
N GLY A 63 7.14 10.61 -24.44
CA GLY A 63 8.60 10.81 -24.48
C GLY A 63 8.99 12.22 -24.95
N PRO A 64 10.19 12.71 -24.60
CA PRO A 64 10.56 14.11 -24.75
C PRO A 64 10.20 14.61 -26.15
N ALA A 65 9.39 15.68 -26.20
CA ALA A 65 8.97 16.31 -27.44
C ALA A 65 10.19 16.55 -28.33
N ALA A 66 10.22 15.86 -29.47
CA ALA A 66 11.18 16.07 -30.54
C ALA A 66 10.83 17.33 -31.32
#